data_AF-A0A957BP58-F1
#
_entry.id   AF-A0A957BP58-F1
#
_cell.length_a   1.000
_cell.length_b   1.000
_cell.length_c   1.000
_cell.angle_alpha   90.00
_cell.angle_beta   90.00
_cell.angle_gamma   90.00
#
_symmetry.space_group_name_H-M   'P 1'
#
loop_
_entity.id
_entity.type
_entity.pdbx_description
1 polymer ?
#
loop_
_entity_poly.entity_id
_entity_poly.type
_entity_poly.pdbx_seq_one_letter_code
_entity_poly.pdbx_strand_id
1 'polypeptide(L)'
;MGEKYDQLVAYLSEVDDLDRAGSVLGWDQQVNMPPGGAMARARQLSTLAKLSHEMFTDDKTAKLIEAAEREIDGMPYDSNEASMIRVVKEDYAERTRLPAAYVAEFTRVTAEAHEVWVHARANNDFNHFLPTLERIVELVIQAAEYLGYNDHPYDALINRFERGITTARVKEIFDGHKPRLISLISAVTEHAERVNDGVLHQDYDVEKQRAFGLDMVKRFG
;
A
#
# COMPACT_ATOMS: atom_id res chain seq x y z
N MET A 1 -29.92 -11.03 5.87
CA MET A 1 -28.66 -10.74 6.57
C MET A 1 -29.02 -10.24 7.96
N GLY A 2 -28.08 -10.31 8.90
CA GLY A 2 -28.30 -9.86 10.26
C GLY A 2 -28.30 -8.32 10.34
N GLU A 3 -29.14 -7.76 11.20
CA GLU A 3 -29.31 -6.32 11.33
C GLU A 3 -28.02 -5.63 11.80
N LYS A 4 -27.21 -6.31 12.63
CA LYS A 4 -25.95 -5.77 13.17
C LYS A 4 -24.82 -5.86 12.15
N TYR A 5 -24.75 -6.95 11.38
CA TYR A 5 -23.84 -7.05 10.25
C TYR A 5 -24.10 -5.95 9.21
N ASP A 6 -25.36 -5.75 8.81
CA ASP A 6 -25.73 -4.72 7.83
C ASP A 6 -25.41 -3.30 8.35
N GLN A 7 -25.57 -3.05 9.66
CA GLN A 7 -25.16 -1.79 10.31
C GLN A 7 -23.64 -1.56 10.24
N LEU A 8 -22.85 -2.60 10.49
CA LEU A 8 -21.39 -2.51 10.37
C LEU A 8 -20.99 -2.24 8.91
N VAL A 9 -21.56 -2.96 7.95
CA VAL A 9 -21.27 -2.78 6.51
C VAL A 9 -21.58 -1.36 6.06
N ALA A 10 -22.76 -0.82 6.45
CA ALA A 10 -23.14 0.54 6.11
C ALA A 10 -22.15 1.57 6.69
N TYR A 11 -21.76 1.39 7.96
CA TYR A 11 -20.80 2.29 8.61
C TYR A 11 -19.40 2.23 7.98
N LEU A 12 -18.91 1.04 7.65
CA LEU A 12 -17.62 0.87 6.98
C LEU A 12 -17.64 1.35 5.53
N SER A 13 -18.81 1.31 4.87
CA SER A 13 -18.95 1.87 3.53
C SER A 13 -18.77 3.39 3.53
N GLU A 14 -19.23 4.10 4.58
CA GLU A 14 -18.94 5.54 4.73
C GLU A 14 -17.43 5.81 4.89
N VAL A 15 -16.72 4.96 5.62
CA VAL A 15 -15.25 5.04 5.75
C VAL A 15 -14.58 4.79 4.40
N ASP A 16 -14.98 3.73 3.68
CA ASP A 16 -14.44 3.39 2.36
C ASP A 16 -14.73 4.51 1.33
N ASP A 17 -15.89 5.16 1.38
CA ASP A 17 -16.22 6.27 0.49
C ASP A 17 -15.28 7.47 0.68
N LEU A 18 -14.85 7.76 1.92
CA LEU A 18 -13.84 8.80 2.19
C LEU A 18 -12.48 8.43 1.58
N ASP A 19 -12.06 7.17 1.73
CA ASP A 19 -10.80 6.66 1.16
C ASP A 19 -10.84 6.65 -0.38
N ARG A 20 -11.98 6.28 -0.98
CA ARG A 20 -12.20 6.31 -2.43
C ARG A 20 -12.22 7.73 -2.99
N ALA A 21 -12.85 8.67 -2.29
CA ALA A 21 -12.78 10.08 -2.65
C ALA A 21 -11.32 10.58 -2.63
N GLY A 22 -10.55 10.19 -1.61
CA GLY A 22 -9.12 10.45 -1.53
C GLY A 22 -8.35 9.84 -2.71
N SER A 23 -8.68 8.61 -3.11
CA SER A 23 -8.05 7.91 -4.23
C SER A 23 -8.27 8.62 -5.57
N VAL A 24 -9.49 9.10 -5.85
CA VAL A 24 -9.79 9.89 -7.06
C VAL A 24 -8.99 11.20 -7.06
N LEU A 25 -8.90 11.88 -5.92
CA LEU A 25 -8.09 13.09 -5.77
C LEU A 25 -6.59 12.82 -5.94
N GLY A 26 -6.10 11.67 -5.48
CA GLY A 26 -4.72 11.22 -5.69
C GLY A 26 -4.41 10.96 -7.16
N TRP A 27 -5.32 10.30 -7.89
CA TRP A 27 -5.20 10.14 -9.33
C TRP A 27 -5.20 11.49 -10.06
N ASP A 28 -6.12 12.38 -9.73
CA ASP A 28 -6.21 13.71 -10.36
C ASP A 28 -4.92 14.51 -10.15
N GLN A 29 -4.29 14.40 -8.98
CA GLN A 29 -3.03 15.05 -8.64
C GLN A 29 -1.90 14.66 -9.61
N GLN A 30 -1.91 13.42 -10.09
CA GLN A 30 -0.86 12.88 -10.96
C GLN A 30 -1.11 13.12 -12.45
N VAL A 31 -2.35 13.40 -12.86
CA VAL A 31 -2.73 13.41 -14.28
C VAL A 31 -3.22 14.78 -14.77
N ASN A 32 -4.10 15.45 -14.01
CA ASN A 32 -4.81 16.65 -14.50
C ASN A 32 -4.61 17.90 -13.65
N MET A 33 -4.23 17.76 -12.38
CA MET A 33 -4.17 18.88 -11.43
C MET A 33 -3.16 19.96 -11.90
N PRO A 34 -3.55 21.24 -11.93
CA PRO A 34 -2.62 22.33 -12.24
C PRO A 34 -1.49 22.43 -11.20
N PRO A 35 -0.26 22.85 -11.57
CA PRO A 35 0.88 22.92 -10.65
C PRO A 35 0.63 23.75 -9.37
N GLY A 36 -0.16 24.83 -9.46
CA GLY A 36 -0.50 25.67 -8.31
C GLY A 36 -1.50 25.05 -7.31
N GLY A 37 -2.06 23.86 -7.60
CA GLY A 37 -3.07 23.20 -6.78
C GLY A 37 -2.54 22.38 -5.60
N ALA A 38 -1.22 22.13 -5.54
CA ALA A 38 -0.61 21.16 -4.62
C ALA A 38 -0.99 21.38 -3.15
N MET A 39 -0.90 22.60 -2.64
CA MET A 39 -1.25 22.89 -1.24
C MET A 39 -2.73 22.65 -0.93
N ALA A 40 -3.63 23.01 -1.85
CA ALA A 40 -5.06 22.79 -1.67
C ALA A 40 -5.39 21.29 -1.70
N ARG A 41 -4.80 20.55 -2.63
CA ARG A 41 -4.95 19.09 -2.74
C ARG A 41 -4.44 18.37 -1.50
N ALA A 42 -3.26 18.74 -1.00
CA ALA A 42 -2.70 18.17 0.23
C ALA A 42 -3.65 18.36 1.43
N ARG A 43 -4.29 19.54 1.57
CA ARG A 43 -5.29 19.77 2.64
C ARG A 43 -6.54 18.89 2.49
N GLN A 44 -7.04 18.70 1.27
CA GLN A 44 -8.20 17.83 1.01
C GLN A 44 -7.89 16.38 1.39
N LEU A 45 -6.78 15.83 0.87
CA LEU A 45 -6.35 14.46 1.16
C LEU A 45 -6.10 14.24 2.65
N SER A 46 -5.44 15.20 3.32
CA SER A 46 -5.20 15.15 4.77
C SER A 46 -6.51 15.13 5.56
N THR A 47 -7.50 15.93 5.16
CA THR A 47 -8.82 15.95 5.82
C THR A 47 -9.55 14.62 5.67
N LEU A 48 -9.60 14.07 4.44
CA LEU A 48 -10.28 12.80 4.18
C LEU A 48 -9.61 11.63 4.91
N ALA A 49 -8.29 11.54 4.85
CA ALA A 49 -7.52 10.50 5.54
C ALA A 49 -7.71 10.58 7.06
N LYS A 50 -7.72 11.81 7.63
CA LYS A 50 -7.99 12.02 9.05
C LYS A 50 -9.38 11.52 9.43
N LEU A 51 -10.41 11.94 8.71
CA LEU A 51 -11.80 11.55 9.00
C LEU A 51 -12.01 10.04 8.89
N SER A 52 -11.50 9.42 7.81
CA SER A 52 -11.54 7.97 7.61
C SER A 52 -10.86 7.23 8.77
N HIS A 53 -9.65 7.67 9.16
CA HIS A 53 -8.91 7.05 10.25
C HIS A 53 -9.60 7.22 11.61
N GLU A 54 -10.08 8.42 11.93
CA GLU A 54 -10.81 8.70 13.17
C GLU A 54 -12.08 7.85 13.26
N MET A 55 -12.88 7.79 12.20
CA MET A 55 -14.08 6.96 12.15
C MET A 55 -13.74 5.47 12.32
N PHE A 56 -12.74 4.97 11.59
CA PHE A 56 -12.40 3.56 11.62
C PHE A 56 -11.82 3.12 12.97
N THR A 57 -11.07 3.98 13.65
CA THR A 57 -10.42 3.64 14.95
C THR A 57 -11.28 3.95 16.17
N ASP A 58 -12.44 4.60 16.00
CA ASP A 58 -13.37 4.95 17.07
C ASP A 58 -13.92 3.73 17.84
N ASP A 59 -14.23 3.91 19.12
CA ASP A 59 -14.87 2.90 19.97
C ASP A 59 -16.20 2.38 19.39
N LYS A 60 -16.91 3.20 18.63
CA LYS A 60 -18.12 2.80 17.90
C LYS A 60 -17.82 1.67 16.92
N THR A 61 -16.70 1.71 16.22
CA THR A 61 -16.28 0.68 15.27
C THR A 61 -16.07 -0.65 15.98
N ALA A 62 -15.34 -0.65 17.11
CA ALA A 62 -15.17 -1.84 17.93
C ALA A 62 -16.50 -2.45 18.36
N LYS A 63 -17.45 -1.62 18.83
CA LYS A 63 -18.78 -2.07 19.24
C LYS A 63 -19.59 -2.67 18.09
N LEU A 64 -19.53 -2.08 16.90
CA LEU A 64 -20.21 -2.58 15.71
C LEU A 64 -19.61 -3.92 15.26
N ILE A 65 -18.29 -4.03 15.27
CA ILE A 65 -17.58 -5.28 14.96
C ILE A 65 -18.00 -6.39 15.93
N GLU A 66 -17.97 -6.14 17.24
CA GLU A 66 -18.38 -7.13 18.25
C GLU A 66 -19.85 -7.54 18.10
N ALA A 67 -20.74 -6.59 17.83
CA ALA A 67 -22.17 -6.88 17.66
C ALA A 67 -22.44 -7.73 16.42
N ALA A 68 -21.80 -7.39 15.29
CA ALA A 68 -21.90 -8.17 14.06
C ALA A 68 -21.31 -9.57 14.24
N GLU A 69 -20.13 -9.69 14.86
CA GLU A 69 -19.48 -10.98 15.14
C GLU A 69 -20.38 -11.93 15.95
N ARG A 70 -21.02 -11.43 17.02
CA ARG A 70 -21.96 -12.23 17.83
C ARG A 70 -23.20 -12.65 17.06
N GLU A 71 -23.70 -11.81 16.15
CA GLU A 71 -24.89 -12.10 15.36
C GLU A 71 -24.64 -13.20 14.33
N ILE A 72 -23.43 -13.23 13.75
CA ILE A 72 -23.04 -14.21 12.73
C ILE A 72 -22.32 -15.44 13.32
N ASP A 73 -22.34 -15.62 14.63
CA ASP A 73 -21.67 -16.74 15.29
C ASP A 73 -22.17 -18.09 14.75
N GLY A 74 -21.24 -19.00 14.47
CA GLY A 74 -21.51 -20.29 13.84
C GLY A 74 -21.67 -20.28 12.32
N MET A 75 -21.55 -19.13 11.64
CA MET A 75 -21.47 -19.12 10.17
C MET A 75 -20.21 -19.85 9.66
N PRO A 76 -20.25 -20.41 8.42
CA PRO A 76 -19.07 -21.03 7.83
C PRO A 76 -17.88 -20.06 7.76
N TYR A 77 -16.69 -20.56 8.06
CA TYR A 77 -15.46 -19.75 8.10
C TYR A 77 -15.17 -18.99 6.78
N ASP A 78 -15.55 -19.60 5.64
CA ASP A 78 -15.36 -19.05 4.29
C ASP A 78 -16.57 -18.25 3.77
N SER A 79 -17.59 -17.99 4.61
CA SER A 79 -18.65 -17.07 4.22
C SER A 79 -18.07 -15.65 4.08
N ASN A 80 -18.72 -14.83 3.24
CA ASN A 80 -18.32 -13.44 3.04
C ASN A 80 -18.36 -12.67 4.37
N GLU A 81 -19.39 -12.92 5.18
CA GLU A 81 -19.62 -12.26 6.47
C GLU A 81 -18.54 -12.64 7.48
N ALA A 82 -18.27 -13.93 7.66
CA ALA A 82 -17.24 -14.41 8.59
C ALA A 82 -15.84 -13.91 8.17
N SER A 83 -15.56 -13.91 6.86
CA SER A 83 -14.30 -13.41 6.32
C SER A 83 -14.15 -11.90 6.50
N MET A 84 -15.21 -11.12 6.23
CA MET A 84 -15.22 -9.67 6.38
C MET A 84 -14.98 -9.27 7.85
N ILE A 85 -15.65 -9.92 8.81
CA ILE A 85 -15.43 -9.67 10.23
C ILE A 85 -13.99 -9.98 10.64
N ARG A 86 -13.43 -11.12 10.20
CA ARG A 86 -12.04 -11.49 10.49
C ARG A 86 -11.06 -10.43 9.96
N VAL A 87 -11.25 -10.00 8.71
CA VAL A 87 -10.39 -9.00 8.06
C VAL A 87 -10.48 -7.66 8.77
N VAL A 88 -11.69 -7.16 9.03
CA VAL A 88 -11.91 -5.86 9.68
C VAL A 88 -11.41 -5.84 11.12
N LYS A 89 -11.53 -6.93 11.87
CA LYS A 89 -10.96 -7.05 13.22
C LYS A 89 -9.45 -6.89 13.21
N GLU A 90 -8.79 -7.54 12.26
CA GLU A 90 -7.34 -7.44 12.11
C GLU A 90 -6.93 -6.03 11.71
N ASP A 91 -7.63 -5.41 10.75
CA ASP A 91 -7.37 -4.02 10.34
C ASP A 91 -7.60 -3.02 11.48
N TYR A 92 -8.66 -3.21 12.27
CA TYR A 92 -8.96 -2.37 13.43
C TYR A 92 -7.84 -2.50 14.48
N ALA A 93 -7.43 -3.72 14.81
CA ALA A 93 -6.35 -3.98 15.75
C ALA A 93 -5.01 -3.39 15.25
N GLU A 94 -4.71 -3.50 13.95
CA GLU A 94 -3.50 -2.91 13.37
C GLU A 94 -3.51 -1.38 13.49
N ARG A 95 -4.58 -0.73 13.03
CA ARG A 95 -4.66 0.74 12.98
C ARG A 95 -4.69 1.37 14.36
N THR A 96 -5.31 0.72 15.34
CA THR A 96 -5.36 1.21 16.73
C THR A 96 -4.05 1.04 17.50
N ARG A 97 -3.15 0.14 17.07
CA ARG A 97 -1.81 -0.01 17.66
C ARG A 97 -0.88 1.15 17.38
N LEU A 98 -1.11 1.90 16.29
CA LEU A 98 -0.29 3.03 15.91
C LEU A 98 -0.77 4.31 16.61
N PRO A 99 0.04 4.95 17.48
CA PRO A 99 -0.40 6.18 18.15
C PRO A 99 -0.62 7.32 17.16
N ALA A 100 -1.64 8.15 17.39
CA ALA A 100 -1.95 9.30 16.54
C ALA A 100 -0.74 10.25 16.34
N ALA A 101 0.08 10.45 17.38
CA ALA A 101 1.30 11.25 17.29
C ALA A 101 2.33 10.64 16.34
N TYR A 102 2.51 9.32 16.37
CA TYR A 102 3.40 8.61 15.43
C TYR A 102 2.88 8.72 14.00
N VAL A 103 1.58 8.50 13.78
CA VAL A 103 0.96 8.60 12.45
C VAL A 103 1.14 10.01 11.87
N ALA A 104 0.92 11.05 12.68
CA ALA A 104 1.11 12.44 12.28
C ALA A 104 2.57 12.74 11.91
N GLU A 105 3.52 12.28 12.73
CA GLU A 105 4.95 12.48 12.45
C GLU A 105 5.40 11.74 11.19
N PHE A 106 5.07 10.45 11.07
CA PHE A 106 5.44 9.63 9.92
C PHE A 106 4.89 10.21 8.61
N THR A 107 3.63 10.67 8.64
CA THR A 107 2.99 11.31 7.48
C THR A 107 3.70 12.60 7.08
N ARG A 108 4.05 13.45 8.06
CA ARG A 108 4.77 14.71 7.79
C ARG A 108 6.16 14.43 7.19
N VAL A 109 6.93 13.54 7.81
CA VAL A 109 8.30 13.20 7.37
C VAL A 109 8.28 12.60 5.96
N THR A 110 7.37 11.66 5.66
CA THR A 110 7.30 11.03 4.34
C THR A 110 6.82 11.97 3.24
N ALA A 111 5.93 12.92 3.56
CA ALA A 111 5.51 13.96 2.61
C ALA A 111 6.67 14.90 2.25
N GLU A 112 7.42 15.38 3.24
CA GLU A 112 8.62 16.21 3.03
C GLU A 112 9.72 15.43 2.27
N ALA A 113 9.86 14.15 2.58
CA ALA A 113 10.87 13.29 1.96
C ALA A 113 10.68 13.08 0.47
N HIS A 114 9.43 13.13 -0.03
CA HIS A 114 9.16 12.94 -1.45
C HIS A 114 9.86 14.00 -2.31
N GLU A 115 9.75 15.28 -1.94
CA GLU A 115 10.39 16.38 -2.67
C GLU A 115 11.93 16.27 -2.61
N VAL A 116 12.48 15.96 -1.43
CA VAL A 116 13.93 15.73 -1.26
C VAL A 116 14.40 14.59 -2.16
N TRP A 117 13.66 13.48 -2.21
CA TRP A 117 13.96 12.34 -3.05
C TRP A 117 13.87 12.66 -4.54
N VAL A 118 12.86 13.41 -4.98
CA VAL A 118 12.71 13.81 -6.40
C VAL A 118 13.94 14.60 -6.84
N HIS A 119 14.38 15.58 -6.03
CA HIS A 119 15.59 16.35 -6.31
C HIS A 119 16.85 15.49 -6.25
N ALA A 120 17.03 14.68 -5.21
CA ALA A 120 18.19 13.81 -5.05
C ALA A 120 18.32 12.81 -6.23
N ARG A 121 17.22 12.17 -6.62
CA ARG A 121 17.19 11.21 -7.74
C ARG A 121 17.52 11.88 -9.07
N ALA A 122 16.97 13.07 -9.34
CA ALA A 122 17.25 13.81 -10.56
C ALA A 122 18.74 14.19 -10.69
N ASN A 123 19.42 14.42 -9.57
CA ASN A 123 20.83 14.80 -9.52
C ASN A 123 21.78 13.63 -9.20
N ASN A 124 21.26 12.40 -9.07
CA ASN A 124 22.01 11.23 -8.61
C ASN A 124 22.78 11.48 -7.28
N ASP A 125 22.16 12.23 -6.36
CA ASP A 125 22.77 12.66 -5.09
C ASP A 125 22.17 11.89 -3.91
N PHE A 126 22.73 10.70 -3.64
CA PHE A 126 22.31 9.89 -2.50
C PHE A 126 22.56 10.56 -1.14
N ASN A 127 23.67 11.30 -1.01
CA ASN A 127 24.06 11.91 0.26
C ASN A 127 23.07 13.00 0.67
N HIS A 128 22.45 13.68 -0.29
CA HIS A 128 21.37 14.63 -0.01
C HIS A 128 20.12 13.95 0.57
N PHE A 129 19.80 12.73 0.14
CA PHE A 129 18.63 11.98 0.62
C PHE A 129 18.89 11.17 1.89
N LEU A 130 20.14 10.79 2.15
CA LEU A 130 20.51 9.88 3.24
C LEU A 130 19.93 10.28 4.62
N PRO A 131 20.02 11.54 5.09
CA PRO A 131 19.49 11.90 6.41
C PRO A 131 17.96 11.73 6.50
N THR A 132 17.26 11.99 5.40
CA THR A 132 15.81 11.80 5.30
C THR A 132 15.46 10.32 5.31
N LEU A 133 16.22 9.49 4.59
CA LEU A 133 16.04 8.04 4.57
C LEU A 133 16.27 7.43 5.96
N GLU A 134 17.32 7.83 6.67
CA GLU A 134 17.60 7.38 8.04
C GLU A 134 16.42 7.67 8.96
N ARG A 135 15.86 8.89 8.91
CA ARG A 135 14.69 9.24 9.71
C ARG A 135 13.46 8.39 9.37
N ILE A 136 13.23 8.10 8.09
CA ILE A 136 12.12 7.22 7.67
C ILE A 136 12.34 5.81 8.22
N VAL A 137 13.55 5.27 8.10
CA VAL A 137 13.87 3.92 8.58
C VAL A 137 13.66 3.81 10.09
N GLU A 138 14.10 4.81 10.86
CA GLU A 138 13.85 4.87 12.32
C GLU A 138 12.35 4.80 12.65
N LEU A 139 11.54 5.60 11.95
CA LEU A 139 10.08 5.59 12.16
C LEU A 139 9.45 4.26 11.74
N VAL A 140 9.89 3.66 10.64
CA VAL A 140 9.41 2.34 10.19
C VAL A 140 9.75 1.25 11.22
N ILE A 141 10.95 1.29 11.82
CA ILE A 141 11.32 0.37 12.90
C ILE A 141 10.43 0.61 14.12
N GLN A 142 10.19 1.87 14.49
CA GLN A 142 9.27 2.22 15.57
C GLN A 142 7.84 1.72 15.30
N ALA A 143 7.38 1.73 14.04
CA ALA A 143 6.11 1.15 13.64
C ALA A 143 6.04 -0.35 13.96
N ALA A 144 7.11 -1.10 13.67
CA ALA A 144 7.17 -2.54 13.97
C ALA A 144 7.00 -2.81 15.48
N GLU A 145 7.60 -1.98 16.33
CA GLU A 145 7.44 -2.08 17.79
C GLU A 145 6.00 -1.82 18.26
N TYR A 146 5.31 -0.84 17.66
CA TYR A 146 3.89 -0.60 17.95
C TYR A 146 2.99 -1.75 17.49
N LEU A 147 3.26 -2.26 16.29
CA LEU A 147 2.48 -3.33 15.68
C LEU A 147 2.69 -4.67 16.39
N GLY A 148 3.88 -4.91 16.92
CA GLY A 148 4.27 -6.16 17.56
C GLY A 148 4.57 -7.28 16.56
N TYR A 149 5.49 -8.16 16.93
CA TYR A 149 5.94 -9.28 16.12
C TYR A 149 6.37 -10.44 17.03
N ASN A 150 6.43 -11.65 16.47
CA ASN A 150 6.85 -12.85 17.20
C ASN A 150 8.36 -13.08 17.05
N ASP A 151 8.85 -13.19 15.82
CA ASP A 151 10.22 -13.63 15.54
C ASP A 151 11.12 -12.49 15.04
N HIS A 152 10.68 -11.76 14.01
CA HIS A 152 11.49 -10.70 13.39
C HIS A 152 10.69 -9.39 13.23
N PRO A 153 11.27 -8.20 13.50
CA PRO A 153 10.54 -6.92 13.42
C PRO A 153 9.98 -6.63 12.03
N TYR A 154 10.65 -7.10 10.97
CA TYR A 154 10.15 -6.97 9.60
C TYR A 154 8.85 -7.75 9.36
N ASP A 155 8.54 -8.78 10.16
CA ASP A 155 7.30 -9.55 10.05
C ASP A 155 6.08 -8.66 10.30
N ALA A 156 6.16 -7.75 11.28
CA ALA A 156 5.11 -6.76 11.53
C ALA A 156 4.88 -5.82 10.34
N LEU A 157 5.93 -5.51 9.57
CA LEU A 157 5.88 -4.57 8.46
C LEU A 157 5.39 -5.23 7.18
N ILE A 158 5.87 -6.43 6.86
CA ILE A 158 5.46 -7.16 5.67
C ILE A 158 4.04 -7.69 5.77
N ASN A 159 3.56 -8.01 6.99
CA ASN A 159 2.17 -8.46 7.21
C ASN A 159 1.13 -7.44 6.75
N ARG A 160 1.49 -6.15 6.72
CA ARG A 160 0.63 -5.06 6.24
C ARG A 160 0.40 -5.08 4.74
N PHE A 161 1.27 -5.77 4.00
CA PHE A 161 1.20 -5.91 2.55
C PHE A 161 0.76 -7.30 2.13
N GLU A 162 1.24 -8.33 2.83
CA GLU A 162 0.93 -9.74 2.58
C GLU A 162 0.69 -10.44 3.92
N ARG A 163 -0.59 -10.60 4.27
CA ARG A 163 -0.97 -11.13 5.59
C ARG A 163 -0.48 -12.57 5.78
N GLY A 164 0.11 -12.83 6.93
CA GLY A 164 0.62 -14.15 7.32
C GLY A 164 2.00 -14.50 6.74
N ILE A 165 2.60 -13.66 5.88
CA ILE A 165 3.98 -13.89 5.43
C ILE A 165 4.97 -13.49 6.53
N THR A 166 6.07 -14.23 6.63
CA THR A 166 7.18 -13.95 7.55
C THR A 166 8.50 -13.83 6.81
N THR A 167 9.48 -13.21 7.44
CA THR A 167 10.85 -13.10 6.95
C THR A 167 11.44 -14.49 6.68
N ALA A 168 11.14 -15.48 7.55
CA ALA A 168 11.56 -16.86 7.35
C ALA A 168 10.95 -17.46 6.06
N ARG A 169 9.64 -17.26 5.85
CA ARG A 169 8.97 -17.76 4.65
C ARG A 169 9.46 -17.08 3.38
N VAL A 170 9.69 -15.77 3.42
CA VAL A 170 10.32 -15.02 2.33
C VAL A 170 11.68 -15.62 2.02
N LYS A 171 12.52 -15.83 3.03
CA LYS A 171 13.86 -16.41 2.85
C LYS A 171 13.81 -17.78 2.16
N GLU A 172 12.92 -18.67 2.58
CA GLU A 172 12.74 -19.99 1.96
C GLU A 172 12.41 -19.88 0.46
N ILE A 173 11.48 -18.97 0.09
CA ILE A 173 11.09 -18.74 -1.31
C ILE A 173 12.31 -18.28 -2.11
N PHE A 174 13.03 -17.25 -1.62
CA PHE A 174 14.20 -16.72 -2.33
C PHE A 174 15.33 -17.75 -2.44
N ASP A 175 15.62 -18.52 -1.38
CA ASP A 175 16.64 -19.56 -1.40
C ASP A 175 16.29 -20.67 -2.41
N GLY A 176 15.01 -21.01 -2.58
CA GLY A 176 14.55 -21.99 -3.55
C GLY A 176 14.68 -21.55 -5.01
N HIS A 177 14.54 -20.25 -5.29
CA HIS A 177 14.58 -19.71 -6.65
C HIS A 177 15.97 -19.20 -7.08
N LYS A 178 16.73 -18.60 -6.15
CA LYS A 178 17.96 -17.85 -6.46
C LYS A 178 19.02 -18.67 -7.21
N PRO A 179 19.34 -19.93 -6.84
CA PRO A 179 20.36 -20.70 -7.57
C PRO A 179 20.00 -20.93 -9.04
N ARG A 180 18.73 -21.26 -9.32
CA ARG A 180 18.24 -21.50 -10.69
C ARG A 180 18.21 -20.21 -11.50
N LEU A 181 17.77 -19.10 -10.91
CA LEU A 181 17.78 -17.79 -11.57
C LEU A 181 19.20 -17.32 -11.91
N ILE A 182 20.16 -17.50 -10.99
CA ILE A 182 21.57 -17.18 -11.25
C ILE A 182 22.11 -18.01 -12.43
N SER A 183 21.86 -19.32 -12.42
CA SER A 183 22.29 -20.19 -13.53
C SER A 183 21.65 -19.79 -14.86
N LEU A 184 20.35 -19.47 -14.85
CA LEU A 184 19.64 -19.02 -16.04
C LEU A 184 20.20 -17.69 -16.57
N ILE A 185 20.40 -16.70 -15.69
CA ILE A 185 20.97 -15.40 -16.06
C ILE A 185 22.36 -15.59 -16.66
N SER A 186 23.22 -16.39 -16.03
CA SER A 186 24.57 -16.69 -16.59
C SER A 186 24.48 -17.25 -18.01
N ALA A 187 23.63 -18.27 -18.21
CA ALA A 187 23.46 -18.90 -19.52
C ALA A 187 22.90 -17.96 -20.59
N VAL A 188 22.00 -17.04 -20.21
CA VAL A 188 21.47 -16.02 -21.12
C VAL A 188 22.52 -14.96 -21.43
N THR A 189 23.27 -14.47 -20.43
CA THR A 189 24.30 -13.44 -20.60
C THR A 189 25.47 -13.93 -21.45
N GLU A 190 25.89 -15.20 -21.31
CA GLU A 190 26.88 -15.85 -22.20
C GLU A 190 26.47 -15.84 -23.69
N HIS A 191 25.20 -15.58 -23.97
CA HIS A 191 24.61 -15.58 -25.28
C HIS A 191 23.87 -14.27 -25.60
N ALA A 192 24.15 -13.19 -24.87
CA ALA A 192 23.43 -11.91 -25.01
C ALA A 192 23.44 -11.38 -26.44
N GLU A 193 24.57 -11.53 -27.15
CA GLU A 193 24.75 -11.10 -28.54
C GLU A 193 23.87 -11.84 -29.57
N ARG A 194 23.16 -12.90 -29.17
CA ARG A 194 22.30 -13.68 -30.09
C ARG A 194 20.99 -12.98 -30.45
N VAL A 195 20.59 -11.96 -29.69
CA VAL A 195 19.34 -11.22 -29.91
C VAL A 195 19.69 -9.76 -30.19
N ASN A 196 19.30 -9.28 -31.38
CA ASN A 196 19.38 -7.85 -31.70
C ASN A 196 18.11 -7.16 -31.20
N ASP A 197 18.25 -6.32 -30.17
CA ASP A 197 17.16 -5.54 -29.58
C ASP A 197 17.02 -4.14 -30.20
N GLY A 198 17.76 -3.83 -31.26
CA GLY A 198 17.78 -2.52 -31.92
C GLY A 198 16.41 -2.07 -32.43
N VAL A 199 15.47 -3.00 -32.64
CA VAL A 199 14.06 -2.66 -32.92
C VAL A 199 13.40 -1.95 -31.74
N LEU A 200 13.74 -2.27 -30.49
CA LEU A 200 13.15 -1.66 -29.30
C LEU A 200 13.61 -0.21 -29.06
N HIS A 201 14.72 0.19 -29.67
CA HIS A 201 15.36 1.49 -29.48
C HIS A 201 15.19 2.45 -30.67
N GLN A 202 14.25 2.17 -31.57
CA GLN A 202 13.90 3.06 -32.67
C GLN A 202 12.95 4.17 -32.23
N ASP A 203 12.76 5.17 -33.09
CA ASP A 203 11.75 6.20 -32.88
C ASP A 203 10.35 5.63 -33.14
N TYR A 204 9.52 5.65 -32.09
CA TYR A 204 8.13 5.24 -32.15
C TYR A 204 7.21 6.41 -31.82
N ASP A 205 6.32 6.72 -32.75
CA ASP A 205 5.30 7.76 -32.56
C ASP A 205 4.44 7.48 -31.31
N VAL A 206 4.42 8.44 -30.37
CA VAL A 206 3.76 8.30 -29.07
C VAL A 206 2.25 8.10 -29.21
N GLU A 207 1.61 8.75 -30.19
CA GLU A 207 0.16 8.61 -30.40
C GLU A 207 -0.19 7.23 -30.95
N LYS A 208 0.65 6.67 -31.82
CA LYS A 208 0.50 5.27 -32.27
C LYS A 208 0.73 4.28 -31.14
N GLN A 209 1.72 4.50 -30.28
CA GLN A 209 1.93 3.67 -29.09
C GLN A 209 0.72 3.72 -28.15
N ARG A 210 0.15 4.92 -27.92
CA ARG A 210 -1.07 5.10 -27.14
C ARG A 210 -2.26 4.37 -27.76
N ALA A 211 -2.47 4.51 -29.07
CA ALA A 211 -3.55 3.83 -29.78
C ALA A 211 -3.42 2.30 -29.69
N PHE A 212 -2.20 1.77 -29.85
CA PHE A 212 -1.92 0.35 -29.68
C PHE A 212 -2.17 -0.12 -28.24
N GLY A 213 -1.70 0.63 -27.24
CA GLY A 213 -1.94 0.32 -25.82
C GLY A 213 -3.43 0.26 -25.49
N LEU A 214 -4.22 1.21 -25.99
CA LEU A 214 -5.69 1.20 -25.82
C LEU A 214 -6.36 0.01 -26.52
N ASP A 215 -5.85 -0.43 -27.68
CA ASP A 215 -6.34 -1.65 -28.34
C ASP A 215 -6.03 -2.90 -27.50
N MET A 216 -4.82 -2.99 -26.95
CA MET A 216 -4.42 -4.14 -26.10
C MET A 216 -5.24 -4.21 -24.82
N VAL A 217 -5.49 -3.07 -24.15
CA VAL A 217 -6.36 -3.02 -22.96
C VAL A 217 -7.74 -3.59 -23.28
N LYS A 218 -8.37 -3.15 -24.39
CA LYS A 218 -9.68 -3.68 -24.81
C LYS A 218 -9.69 -5.18 -25.08
N ARG A 219 -8.57 -5.76 -25.52
CA ARG A 219 -8.46 -7.20 -25.78
C ARG A 219 -8.30 -8.02 -24.51
N PHE A 220 -7.67 -7.46 -23.48
CA PHE A 220 -7.52 -8.14 -22.20
C PHE A 220 -8.82 -8.14 -21.37
N GLY A 221 -9.71 -7.17 -21.60
CA GLY A 221 -11.01 -7.02 -20.93
C GLY A 221 -11.03 -5.82 -19.99
#